data_AF-A8HVE9-F1
#
_entry.id   AF-A8HVE9-F1
#
_cell.length_a   1.000
_cell.length_b   1.000
_cell.length_c   1.000
_cell.angle_alpha   90.00
_cell.angle_beta   90.00
_cell.angle_gamma   90.00
#
_symmetry.space_group_name_H-M   'P 1'
#
loop_
_entity.id
_entity.type
_entity.pdbx_description
1 polymer ?
#
loop_
_entity_poly.entity_id
_entity_poly.type
_entity_poly.pdbx_seq_one_letter_code
_entity_poly.pdbx_strand_id
1 'polypeptide(L)'
;AYDTAGNLVSVPYQEEFPNLKKEEWGPLQARVETYKGLIFANWDADAPDLDTYLGEAKFYMDHMLDRTEAGTEAIPGIQEWVIPCN
;
A
#
# COMPACT_ATOMS: atom_id res chain seq x y z
N ALA A 1 -20.84 -3.98 1.75
CA ALA A 1 -19.80 -4.61 0.92
C ALA A 1 -18.83 -3.55 0.43
N TYR A 2 -17.61 -3.95 0.12
CA TYR A 2 -16.54 -3.07 -0.36
C TYR A 2 -16.06 -3.55 -1.73
N ASP A 3 -15.59 -2.63 -2.57
CA ASP A 3 -14.86 -3.00 -3.79
C ASP A 3 -13.39 -3.32 -3.50
N THR A 4 -12.62 -3.64 -4.54
CA THR A 4 -11.19 -3.99 -4.42
C THR A 4 -10.30 -2.83 -4.00
N ALA A 5 -10.79 -1.58 -4.06
CA ALA A 5 -10.09 -0.39 -3.59
C ALA A 5 -10.52 -0.01 -2.15
N GLY A 6 -11.40 -0.80 -1.52
CA GLY A 6 -11.89 -0.52 -0.18
C GLY A 6 -13.00 0.52 -0.11
N ASN A 7 -13.61 0.94 -1.23
CA ASN A 7 -14.75 1.86 -1.17
C ASN A 7 -15.99 1.13 -0.65
N LEU A 8 -16.74 1.75 0.26
CA LEU A 8 -18.00 1.21 0.74
C LEU A 8 -19.05 1.30 -0.38
N VAL A 9 -19.35 0.19 -1.05
CA VAL A 9 -20.28 0.19 -2.21
C VAL A 9 -21.71 -0.11 -1.82
N SER A 10 -21.94 -0.88 -0.77
CA SER A 10 -23.29 -1.26 -0.32
C SER A 10 -23.38 -1.42 1.19
N VAL A 11 -24.56 -1.14 1.74
CA VAL A 11 -24.93 -1.44 3.13
C VAL A 11 -26.28 -2.15 3.09
N PRO A 12 -26.46 -3.29 3.79
CA PRO A 12 -27.78 -3.93 3.91
C PRO A 12 -28.82 -2.97 4.47
N TYR A 13 -30.03 -2.99 3.92
CA TYR A 13 -31.14 -2.08 4.31
C TYR A 13 -30.72 -0.60 4.28
N GLN A 14 -30.00 -0.16 3.24
CA GLN A 14 -29.44 1.20 3.14
C GLN A 14 -30.51 2.30 3.31
N GLU A 15 -31.74 2.02 2.92
CA GLU A 15 -32.91 2.89 3.11
C GLU A 15 -33.18 3.25 4.58
N GLU A 16 -32.78 2.41 5.54
CA GLU A 16 -32.87 2.69 6.98
C GLU A 16 -31.76 3.65 7.46
N PHE A 17 -30.76 3.93 6.62
CA PHE A 17 -29.63 4.82 6.88
C PHE A 17 -29.62 6.03 5.92
N PRO A 18 -30.66 6.89 5.95
CA PRO A 18 -30.84 7.95 4.95
C PRO A 18 -29.72 9.01 4.95
N ASN A 19 -28.96 9.11 6.04
CA ASN A 19 -27.86 10.08 6.19
C ASN A 19 -26.47 9.45 5.98
N LEU A 20 -26.38 8.17 5.62
CA LEU A 20 -25.09 7.51 5.40
C LEU A 20 -24.48 7.97 4.07
N LYS A 21 -23.36 8.68 4.17
CA LYS A 21 -22.48 9.01 3.04
C LYS A 21 -21.38 7.96 2.91
N LYS A 22 -21.54 6.99 2.02
CA LYS A 22 -20.65 5.83 1.96
C LYS A 22 -19.18 6.21 1.72
N GLU A 23 -18.95 7.31 1.01
CA GLU A 23 -17.64 7.90 0.74
C GLU A 23 -16.87 8.35 1.99
N GLU A 24 -17.56 8.68 3.09
CA GLU A 24 -16.94 9.07 4.37
C GLU A 24 -16.68 7.86 5.30
N TRP A 25 -17.14 6.65 4.91
CA TRP A 25 -17.14 5.44 5.75
C TRP A 25 -16.35 4.27 5.14
N GLY A 26 -15.45 4.56 4.21
CA GLY A 26 -14.39 3.63 3.81
C GLY A 26 -13.36 3.43 4.94
N PRO A 27 -12.59 2.34 4.93
CA PRO A 27 -11.42 2.25 5.78
C PRO A 27 -10.43 3.35 5.39
N LEU A 28 -9.62 3.80 6.36
CA LEU A 28 -8.53 4.73 6.11
C LEU A 28 -7.66 4.18 4.97
N GLN A 29 -7.25 5.08 4.05
CA GLN A 29 -6.43 4.74 2.90
C GLN A 29 -4.98 5.17 3.13
N ALA A 30 -4.04 4.30 2.76
CA ALA A 30 -2.62 4.64 2.72
C ALA A 30 -2.28 5.17 1.34
N ARG A 31 -1.34 6.11 1.25
CA ARG A 31 -0.66 6.42 0.00
C ARG A 31 0.19 5.21 -0.37
N VAL A 32 0.09 4.75 -1.61
CA VAL A 32 0.85 3.61 -2.13
C VAL A 32 1.76 4.08 -3.25
N GLU A 33 3.04 3.78 -3.13
CA GLU A 33 4.06 4.14 -4.12
C GLU A 33 4.98 2.93 -4.33
N THR A 34 5.62 2.85 -5.50
CA THR A 34 6.49 1.71 -5.84
C THR A 34 7.89 2.16 -6.18
N TYR A 35 8.87 1.34 -5.81
CA TYR A 35 10.26 1.51 -6.23
C TYR A 35 10.79 0.21 -6.80
N LYS A 36 10.97 0.18 -8.13
CA LYS A 36 11.55 -0.96 -8.89
C LYS A 36 10.98 -2.33 -8.47
N GLY A 37 9.66 -2.42 -8.37
CA GLY A 37 8.93 -3.65 -8.03
C GLY A 37 8.57 -3.80 -6.54
N LEU A 38 9.23 -3.09 -5.63
CA LEU A 38 8.84 -3.06 -4.22
C LEU A 38 7.66 -2.10 -4.01
N ILE A 39 6.66 -2.53 -3.25
CA ILE A 39 5.47 -1.74 -2.91
C ILE A 39 5.63 -1.17 -1.50
N PHE A 40 5.51 0.15 -1.36
CA PHE A 40 5.56 0.86 -0.09
C PHE A 40 4.22 1.56 0.17
N ALA A 41 3.91 1.77 1.46
CA ALA A 41 2.72 2.49 1.87
C ALA A 41 3.01 3.45 3.03
N ASN A 42 2.37 4.62 3.03
CA ASN A 42 2.45 5.59 4.11
C ASN A 42 1.08 6.23 4.37
N TRP A 43 0.70 6.37 5.64
CA TRP A 43 -0.58 6.96 6.06
C TRP A 43 -0.52 8.49 6.16
N ASP A 44 0.68 9.06 6.30
CA ASP A 44 0.86 10.50 6.47
C ASP A 44 0.74 11.23 5.12
N ALA A 45 -0.25 12.10 5.02
CA ALA A 45 -0.50 12.90 3.82
C ALA A 45 0.58 13.97 3.60
N ASP A 46 1.23 14.43 4.67
CA ASP A 46 2.21 15.52 4.64
C ASP A 46 3.65 14.99 4.54
N ALA A 47 3.84 13.67 4.64
CA ALA A 47 5.14 13.04 4.44
C ALA A 47 5.65 13.24 2.99
N PRO A 48 6.99 13.24 2.78
CA PRO A 48 7.56 13.25 1.44
C PRO A 48 7.08 12.05 0.60
N ASP A 49 7.18 12.17 -0.72
CA ASP A 49 7.02 11.01 -1.62
C ASP A 49 8.12 9.97 -1.39
N LEU A 50 7.92 8.75 -1.91
CA LEU A 50 8.82 7.63 -1.73
C LEU A 50 10.20 7.91 -2.32
N ASP A 51 10.27 8.58 -3.46
CA ASP A 51 11.52 8.88 -4.14
C ASP A 51 12.43 9.79 -3.29
N THR A 52 11.82 10.82 -2.70
CA THR A 52 12.46 11.75 -1.77
C THR A 52 12.81 11.06 -0.45
N TYR A 53 11.90 10.23 0.08
CA TYR A 53 12.13 9.46 1.31
C TYR A 53 13.33 8.51 1.20
N LEU A 54 13.43 7.77 0.09
CA LEU A 54 14.55 6.86 -0.14
C LEU A 54 15.86 7.61 -0.41
N GLY A 55 15.81 8.76 -1.08
CA GLY A 55 16.97 9.63 -1.28
C GLY A 55 18.18 8.87 -1.85
N GLU A 56 19.35 9.02 -1.22
CA GLU A 56 20.59 8.37 -1.66
C GLU A 56 20.61 6.85 -1.39
N ALA A 57 19.70 6.31 -0.56
CA ALA A 57 19.62 4.87 -0.33
C ALA A 57 19.26 4.10 -1.61
N LYS A 58 18.56 4.76 -2.55
CA LYS A 58 18.21 4.23 -3.87
C LYS A 58 19.41 3.63 -4.60
N PHE A 59 20.57 4.30 -4.54
CA PHE A 59 21.81 3.82 -5.16
C PHE A 59 22.17 2.39 -4.69
N TYR A 60 22.01 2.11 -3.40
CA TYR A 60 22.30 0.78 -2.86
C TYR A 60 21.22 -0.24 -3.20
N MET A 61 19.95 0.18 -3.19
CA MET A 61 18.83 -0.69 -3.56
C MET A 61 18.92 -1.18 -5.01
N ASP A 62 19.39 -0.33 -5.91
CA ASP A 62 19.52 -0.62 -7.34
C ASP A 62 20.47 -1.79 -7.63
N HIS A 63 21.44 -2.05 -6.75
CA HIS A 63 22.35 -3.20 -6.88
C HIS A 63 21.63 -4.55 -6.90
N MET A 64 20.44 -4.62 -6.28
CA MET A 64 19.56 -5.79 -6.29
C MET A 64 18.40 -5.61 -7.27
N LEU A 65 17.75 -4.44 -7.25
CA LEU A 65 16.46 -4.23 -7.91
C LEU A 65 16.57 -3.83 -9.40
N ASP A 66 17.74 -3.35 -9.84
CA ASP A 66 17.92 -2.80 -11.19
C ASP A 66 19.04 -3.46 -11.99
N ARG A 67 19.29 -4.75 -11.72
CA ARG A 67 20.41 -5.48 -12.33
C ARG A 67 20.22 -5.75 -13.82
N THR A 68 18.97 -5.72 -14.29
CA THR A 68 18.59 -5.98 -15.68
C THR A 68 17.36 -5.15 -16.04
N GLU A 69 17.15 -4.89 -17.33
CA GLU A 69 15.97 -4.18 -17.83
C GLU A 69 14.65 -4.93 -17.56
N ALA A 70 14.70 -6.24 -17.33
CA ALA A 70 13.52 -7.05 -16.99
C ALA A 70 13.02 -6.81 -15.56
N GLY A 71 13.79 -6.13 -14.70
CA GLY A 71 13.47 -5.95 -13.29
C GLY A 71 13.59 -7.23 -12.47
N THR A 72 12.75 -7.36 -11.43
CA THR A 72 12.74 -8.49 -10.50
C THR A 72 11.33 -9.04 -10.30
N GLU A 73 11.23 -10.34 -10.08
CA GLU A 73 9.99 -11.00 -9.63
C GLU A 73 10.20 -11.69 -8.28
N ALA A 74 9.15 -11.73 -7.46
CA ALA A 74 9.13 -12.55 -6.26
C ALA A 74 8.66 -13.96 -6.62
N ILE A 75 9.42 -14.98 -6.20
CA ILE A 75 8.96 -16.37 -6.29
C ILE A 75 7.75 -16.52 -5.35
N PRO A 76 6.66 -17.19 -5.78
CA PRO A 76 5.47 -17.34 -4.95
C PRO A 76 5.76 -18.01 -3.60
N GLY A 77 5.26 -17.41 -2.53
CA GLY A 77 5.36 -17.92 -1.15
C GLY A 77 5.94 -16.88 -0.19
N ILE A 78 5.27 -16.67 0.94
CA ILE A 78 5.76 -15.82 2.02
C ILE A 78 5.87 -16.70 3.27
N GLN A 79 7.05 -16.69 3.91
CA GLN A 79 7.25 -17.37 5.17
C GLN A 79 6.95 -16.41 6.33
N GLU A 80 6.07 -16.81 7.24
CA GLU A 80 5.67 -16.02 8.41
C GLU A 80 6.00 -16.77 9.70
N TRP A 81 6.64 -16.10 10.67
CA TRP A 81 6.91 -16.63 12.00
C TRP A 81 7.06 -15.49 13.02
N VAL A 82 6.96 -15.81 14.31
CA VAL A 82 7.00 -14.81 15.40
C VAL A 82 8.32 -14.87 16.13
N ILE A 83 8.98 -13.71 16.28
CA ILE A 83 10.14 -13.52 17.17
C ILE A 83 9.76 -12.46 18.23
N PRO A 84 9.79 -12.78 19.54
CA PRO A 84 9.45 -11.82 20.60
C PRO A 84 10.63 -10.88 20.94
N CYS A 85 10.97 -9.99 20.00
CA CYS A 85 11.95 -8.92 20.18
C CYS A 85 11.38 -7.57 19.67
N ASN A 86 12.12 -6.46 19.84
CA ASN A 86 11.80 -5.19 19.17
C ASN A 86 12.33 -5.19 17.74
#